data_AF-A0A4W4E8W8-F1
#
_entry.id   AF-A0A4W4E8W8-F1
#
_cell.length_a   1.000
_cell.length_b   1.000
_cell.length_c   1.000
_cell.angle_alpha   90.00
_cell.angle_beta   90.00
_cell.angle_gamma   90.00
#
_symmetry.space_group_name_H-M   'P 1'
#
loop_
_entity.id
_entity.type
_entity.pdbx_description
1 polymer ?
#
loop_
_entity_poly.entity_id
_entity_poly.type
_entity_poly.pdbx_seq_one_letter_code
_entity_poly.pdbx_strand_id
1 'polypeptide(L)'
;IEKLKGIHVMKKLRVLYISNNLVKEWGEFVKLADLPSLVDLVFVGNPLEEKYSAEGTWIDEATRRVPNLKKLDGIPVIKQEEEEREGET
;
A
#
# COMPACT_ATOMS: atom_id res chain seq x y z
N ILE A 1 10.15 5.86 -10.37
CA ILE A 1 9.56 4.55 -10.76
C ILE A 1 8.15 4.79 -11.28
N GLU A 2 7.79 4.20 -12.41
CA GLU A 2 6.44 4.31 -12.99
C GLU A 2 5.65 3.00 -12.94
N LYS A 3 6.34 1.85 -12.91
CA LYS A 3 5.71 0.51 -12.98
C LYS A 3 6.30 -0.42 -11.93
N LEU A 4 5.43 -1.15 -11.25
CA LEU A 4 5.72 -2.16 -10.23
C LEU A 4 5.81 -3.57 -10.84
N LYS A 5 6.59 -3.72 -11.91
CA LYS A 5 6.81 -5.03 -12.54
C LYS A 5 7.60 -5.94 -11.61
N GLY A 6 7.14 -7.18 -11.46
CA GLY A 6 7.85 -8.20 -10.68
C GLY A 6 7.66 -8.11 -9.17
N ILE A 7 6.95 -7.11 -8.63
CA ILE A 7 6.81 -6.95 -7.17
C ILE A 7 6.14 -8.16 -6.49
N HIS A 8 5.25 -8.85 -7.22
CA HIS A 8 4.54 -10.04 -6.77
C HIS A 8 5.45 -11.19 -6.27
N VAL A 9 6.73 -11.22 -6.63
CA VAL A 9 7.69 -12.24 -6.16
C VAL A 9 8.13 -11.99 -4.71
N MET A 10 7.96 -10.77 -4.19
CA MET A 10 8.40 -10.35 -2.86
C MET A 10 7.37 -10.73 -1.79
N LYS A 11 7.06 -12.03 -1.66
CA LYS A 11 5.97 -12.52 -0.80
C LYS A 11 6.12 -12.22 0.70
N LYS A 12 7.36 -12.02 1.18
CA LYS A 12 7.67 -11.68 2.58
C LYS A 12 7.86 -10.18 2.81
N LEU A 13 7.60 -9.33 1.80
CA LEU A 13 7.77 -7.89 1.94
C LEU A 13 6.72 -7.33 2.91
N ARG A 14 7.18 -6.75 4.01
CA ARG A 14 6.32 -6.19 5.06
C ARG A 14 6.18 -4.67 5.01
N VAL A 15 7.27 -4.00 4.65
CA VAL A 15 7.37 -2.55 4.62
C VAL A 15 7.84 -2.14 3.23
N LEU A 16 7.12 -1.24 2.58
CA LEU A 16 7.48 -0.71 1.28
C LEU A 16 7.42 0.82 1.30
N TYR A 17 8.55 1.45 1.00
CA TYR A 17 8.64 2.89 0.79
C TYR A 17 8.81 3.16 -0.70
N ILE A 18 7.81 3.79 -1.29
CA ILE A 18 7.79 4.18 -2.70
C ILE A 18 7.27 5.61 -2.88
N SER A 19 7.63 6.49 -1.95
CA SER A 19 7.35 7.92 -2.06
C SER A 19 8.09 8.59 -3.21
N ASN A 20 7.59 9.74 -3.66
CA ASN A 20 8.20 10.57 -4.71
C ASN A 20 8.48 9.80 -6.01
N ASN A 21 7.55 8.93 -6.38
CA ASN A 21 7.60 8.17 -7.62
C ASN A 21 6.54 8.69 -8.61
N LEU A 22 6.46 8.08 -9.79
CA LEU A 22 5.65 8.55 -10.90
C LEU A 22 4.48 7.61 -11.18
N VAL A 23 3.97 6.92 -10.16
CA VAL A 23 2.82 6.03 -10.32
C VAL A 23 1.54 6.87 -10.44
N LYS A 24 0.84 6.74 -11.58
CA LYS A 24 -0.36 7.52 -11.91
C LYS A 24 -1.63 6.68 -11.98
N GLU A 25 -1.50 5.36 -12.01
CA GLU A 25 -2.60 4.45 -12.30
C GLU A 25 -2.83 3.46 -11.17
N TRP A 26 -4.11 3.22 -10.85
CA TRP A 26 -4.51 2.17 -9.92
C TRP A 26 -4.06 0.77 -10.35
N GLY A 27 -3.91 0.52 -11.66
CA GLY A 27 -3.44 -0.77 -12.16
C GLY A 27 -2.06 -1.16 -11.64
N GLU A 28 -1.20 -0.19 -11.35
CA GLU A 28 0.09 -0.44 -10.68
C GLU A 28 -0.09 -0.62 -9.17
N PHE A 29 -0.92 0.21 -8.54
CA PHE A 29 -1.17 0.16 -7.10
C PHE A 29 -1.82 -1.18 -6.66
N VAL A 30 -2.77 -1.71 -7.43
CA VAL A 30 -3.45 -2.98 -7.12
C VAL A 30 -2.48 -4.17 -7.10
N LYS A 31 -1.32 -4.10 -7.78
CA LYS A 31 -0.28 -5.14 -7.68
C LYS A 31 0.31 -5.27 -6.29
N LEU A 32 0.16 -4.25 -5.43
CA LEU A 32 0.53 -4.31 -4.03
C LEU A 32 -0.41 -5.22 -3.23
N ALA A 33 -1.64 -5.45 -3.70
CA ALA A 33 -2.57 -6.39 -3.07
C ALA A 33 -2.09 -7.85 -3.19
N ASP A 34 -1.25 -8.17 -4.19
CA ASP A 34 -0.64 -9.50 -4.36
C ASP A 34 0.50 -9.79 -3.36
N LEU A 35 0.77 -8.84 -2.46
CA LEU A 35 1.76 -8.94 -1.38
C LEU A 35 1.06 -9.27 -0.06
N PRO A 36 0.97 -10.56 0.31
CA PRO A 36 0.19 -10.98 1.47
C PRO A 36 0.78 -10.48 2.80
N SER A 37 2.07 -10.20 2.85
CA SER A 37 2.75 -9.73 4.06
C SER A 37 2.88 -8.20 4.16
N LEU A 38 2.43 -7.44 3.16
CA LEU A 38 2.61 -5.98 3.14
C LEU A 38 1.67 -5.32 4.16
N VAL A 39 2.26 -4.67 5.17
CA VAL A 39 1.55 -4.05 6.28
C VAL A 39 1.82 -2.55 6.42
N ASP A 40 2.99 -2.07 5.96
CA ASP A 40 3.36 -0.65 6.00
C ASP A 40 3.74 -0.17 4.59
N LEU A 41 3.05 0.85 4.11
CA LEU A 41 3.25 1.44 2.81
C LEU A 41 3.39 2.97 2.92
N VAL A 42 4.43 3.51 2.30
CA VAL A 42 4.55 4.96 2.06
C VAL A 42 4.53 5.20 0.56
N PHE A 43 3.51 5.92 0.11
CA PHE A 43 3.21 6.21 -1.29
C PHE A 43 3.08 7.72 -1.58
N VAL A 44 3.25 8.59 -0.57
CA VAL A 44 3.24 10.06 -0.71
C VAL A 44 4.10 10.58 -1.87
N GLY A 45 3.61 11.56 -2.61
CA GLY A 45 4.36 12.20 -3.70
C GLY A 45 4.36 11.38 -5.00
N ASN A 46 3.40 10.47 -5.13
CA ASN A 46 3.03 9.89 -6.42
C ASN A 46 1.84 10.66 -6.99
N PRO A 47 1.77 10.92 -8.32
CA PRO A 47 0.65 11.63 -8.90
C PRO A 47 -0.72 10.98 -8.64
N LEU A 48 -0.75 9.65 -8.47
CA LEU A 48 -1.96 8.95 -8.03
C LEU A 48 -2.37 9.39 -6.62
N GLU A 49 -1.45 9.35 -5.65
CA GLU A 49 -1.73 9.77 -4.28
C GLU A 49 -2.14 11.23 -4.22
N GLU A 50 -1.34 12.14 -4.79
CA GLU A 50 -1.63 13.59 -4.77
C GLU A 50 -3.04 13.91 -5.29
N LYS A 51 -3.47 13.23 -6.36
CA LYS A 51 -4.82 13.41 -6.92
C LYS A 51 -5.91 13.03 -5.92
N TYR A 52 -5.85 11.81 -5.38
CA TYR A 52 -6.90 11.31 -4.46
C TYR A 52 -6.79 11.93 -3.06
N SER A 53 -5.61 12.39 -2.68
CA SER A 53 -5.33 13.11 -1.44
C SER A 53 -5.97 14.49 -1.48
N ALA A 54 -5.85 15.20 -2.62
CA ALA A 54 -6.57 16.45 -2.87
C ALA A 54 -8.11 16.27 -2.90
N GLU A 55 -8.59 15.12 -3.35
CA GLU A 55 -10.02 14.75 -3.32
C GLU A 55 -10.48 14.25 -1.92
N GLY A 56 -9.56 14.04 -0.98
CA GLY A 56 -9.86 13.56 0.37
C GLY A 56 -10.27 12.08 0.45
N THR A 57 -10.10 11.30 -0.63
CA THR A 57 -10.53 9.90 -0.73
C THR A 57 -9.37 8.91 -0.79
N TRP A 58 -8.13 9.39 -0.70
CA TRP A 58 -6.92 8.57 -0.84
C TRP A 58 -6.88 7.37 0.11
N ILE A 59 -7.02 7.60 1.42
CA ILE A 59 -6.91 6.55 2.43
C ILE A 59 -7.99 5.47 2.20
N ASP A 60 -9.23 5.86 1.96
CA ASP A 60 -10.33 4.92 1.73
C ASP A 60 -10.10 4.09 0.45
N GLU A 61 -9.74 4.73 -0.66
CA GLU A 61 -9.52 4.07 -1.93
C GLU A 61 -8.29 3.14 -1.91
N ALA A 62 -7.21 3.55 -1.24
CA ALA A 62 -5.99 2.78 -1.08
C ALA A 62 -6.21 1.55 -0.17
N THR A 63 -6.83 1.75 0.99
CA THR A 63 -7.07 0.67 1.97
C THR A 63 -8.16 -0.30 1.52
N ARG A 64 -9.10 0.12 0.66
CA ARG A 64 -10.07 -0.75 -0.02
C ARG A 64 -9.41 -1.69 -1.03
N ARG A 65 -8.39 -1.23 -1.74
CA ARG A 65 -7.68 -2.01 -2.78
C ARG A 65 -6.59 -2.90 -2.21
N VAL A 66 -5.91 -2.44 -1.16
CA VAL A 66 -4.85 -3.21 -0.47
C VAL A 66 -5.30 -3.42 0.98
N PRO A 67 -6.16 -4.43 1.23
CA PRO A 67 -6.80 -4.60 2.52
C PRO A 67 -5.83 -4.94 3.65
N ASN A 68 -4.65 -5.50 3.33
CA ASN A 68 -3.66 -5.99 4.29
C ASN A 68 -2.85 -4.88 4.99
N LEU A 69 -2.98 -3.62 4.55
CA LEU A 69 -2.24 -2.49 5.14
C LEU A 69 -2.73 -2.19 6.55
N LYS A 70 -1.78 -2.15 7.49
CA LYS A 70 -1.93 -1.66 8.87
C LYS A 70 -1.50 -0.19 9.01
N LYS A 71 -0.65 0.28 8.09
CA LYS A 71 -0.16 1.67 8.08
C LYS A 71 0.02 2.15 6.64
N LEU A 72 -0.50 3.33 6.36
CA LEU A 72 -0.44 4.00 5.07
C LEU A 72 0.02 5.44 5.28
N ASP A 73 1.13 5.84 4.65
CA ASP A 73 1.66 7.21 4.67
C ASP A 73 1.90 7.78 6.08
N GLY A 74 2.27 6.90 7.02
CA GLY A 74 2.46 7.28 8.42
C GLY A 74 1.19 7.19 9.27
N ILE A 75 0.01 7.06 8.64
CA ILE A 75 -1.29 6.97 9.30
C ILE A 75 -1.62 5.51 9.60
N PRO A 76 -1.87 5.14 10.87
CA PRO A 76 -2.37 3.81 11.21
C PRO A 76 -3.75 3.59 10.60
N VAL A 77 -3.89 2.51 9.84
CA VAL A 77 -5.16 2.07 9.27
C VAL A 77 -5.74 1.03 10.23
N ILE A 78 -6.65 1.47 11.09
CA ILE A 78 -7.29 0.60 12.07
C ILE A 78 -8.44 -0.12 11.37
N LYS A 79 -8.21 -1.35 10.97
CA LYS A 79 -9.27 -2.29 10.61
C LYS A 79 -9.56 -3.15 11.83
N GLN A 80 -10.82 -3.18 12.25
CA GLN A 80 -11.29 -4.18 13.20
C GLN A 80 -11.23 -5.52 12.48
N GLU A 81 -10.11 -6.24 12.62
CA GLU A 81 -9.99 -7.71 12.67
C GLU A 81 -8.54 -8.14 12.35
N GLU A 82 -8.06 -9.04 13.21
CA GLU A 82 -6.78 -9.79 13.23
C GLU A 82 -5.49 -9.04 13.65
N GLU A 83 -5.40 -8.86 14.97
CA GLU A 83 -4.24 -9.40 15.71
C GLU A 83 -3.97 -10.85 15.28
N GLU A 84 -2.71 -11.30 15.33
CA GLU A 84 -2.18 -12.59 14.79
C GLU A 84 -1.83 -12.50 13.28
N ARG A 85 -0.57 -12.60 12.83
CA ARG A 85 0.44 -13.61 13.16
C ARG A 85 1.84 -12.96 13.22
N GLU A 86 2.26 -12.54 14.40
CA GLU A 86 3.68 -12.62 14.77
C GLU A 86 3.82 -13.81 15.73
N GLY A 87 3.63 -15.00 15.17
CA GLY A 87 3.90 -16.28 15.83
C GLY A 87 4.74 -17.13 14.89
N GLU A 88 6.03 -17.19 15.19
CA GLU A 88 6.96 -18.32 15.01
C GLU A 88 6.73 -19.28 13.82
N THR A 89 7.67 -19.29 12.85
CA THR A 89 8.45 -20.49 12.47
C THR A 89 9.66 -20.12 11.61
#